data_AF-A0A447S3C6-F1
#
_entry.id   AF-A0A447S3C6-F1
#
_cell.length_a   1.000
_cell.length_b   1.000
_cell.length_c   1.000
_cell.angle_alpha   90.00
_cell.angle_beta   90.00
_cell.angle_gamma   90.00
#
_symmetry.space_group_name_H-M   'P 1'
#
loop_
_entity.id
_entity.type
_entity.pdbx_description
1 polymer ?
#
loop_
_entity_poly.entity_id
_entity_poly.type
_entity_poly.pdbx_seq_one_letter_code
_entity_poly.pdbx_strand_id
1 'polypeptide(L)' 'MQRARCYLLGETAVVLELEPPVTLESQKRIWGLTQRLTDREEVG' A
#
# COMPACT_ATOMS: atom_id res chain seq x y z
N MET A 1 3.44 -16.55 4.24
CA MET A 1 4.13 -15.26 4.01
C MET A 1 3.41 -14.57 2.86
N GLN A 2 2.82 -13.39 3.09
CA GLN A 2 2.09 -12.66 2.05
C GLN A 2 3.10 -12.00 1.11
N ARG A 3 3.01 -12.27 -0.19
CA ARG A 3 3.94 -11.75 -1.17
C ARG A 3 3.41 -10.44 -1.72
N ALA A 4 4.27 -9.43 -1.75
CA ALA A 4 3.95 -8.08 -2.20
C ALA A 4 4.74 -7.75 -3.46
N ARG A 5 4.10 -7.04 -4.39
CA ARG A 5 4.72 -6.47 -5.59
C ARG A 5 4.69 -4.96 -5.47
N CYS A 6 5.79 -4.31 -5.85
CA CYS A 6 5.89 -2.87 -5.85
C CYS A 6 6.24 -2.41 -7.26
N TYR A 7 5.46 -1.51 -7.82
CA TYR A 7 5.67 -0.99 -9.17
C TYR A 7 5.19 0.44 -9.32
N LEU A 8 5.73 1.16 -10.29
CA LEU A 8 5.31 2.52 -10.59
C LEU A 8 4.00 2.52 -11.39
N LEU A 9 3.12 3.45 -11.04
CA LEU A 9 1.94 3.78 -11.83
C LEU A 9 2.14 5.18 -12.41
N GLY A 10 2.62 5.22 -13.64
CA GLY A 10 3.11 6.47 -14.24
C GLY A 10 4.41 6.93 -13.59
N GLU A 11 4.60 8.25 -13.52
CA GLU A 11 5.87 8.86 -13.08
C GLU A 11 5.84 9.29 -11.61
N THR A 12 4.65 9.49 -11.03
CA THR A 12 4.49 10.13 -9.72
C THR A 12 3.87 9.23 -8.66
N ALA A 13 3.39 8.03 -9.03
CA ALA A 13 2.74 7.12 -8.10
C ALA A 13 3.42 5.75 -8.04
N VAL A 14 3.35 5.13 -6.86
CA VAL A 14 3.80 3.76 -6.62
C VAL A 14 2.64 2.91 -6.12
N VAL A 15 2.53 1.69 -6.62
CA VAL A 15 1.52 0.71 -6.22
C VAL A 15 2.19 -0.40 -5.44
N LEU A 16 1.64 -0.69 -4.27
CA LEU A 16 1.97 -1.86 -3.46
C LEU A 16 0.82 -2.88 -3.57
N GLU A 17 0.99 -3.88 -4.42
CA GLU A 17 0.02 -4.95 -4.66
C GLU A 17 0.32 -6.16 -3.77
N LEU A 18 -0.73 -6.80 -3.23
CA LEU A 18 -0.61 -8.05 -2.46
C LEU A 18 -1.20 -9.20 -3.25
N GLU A 19 -0.48 -10.32 -3.33
CA GLU A 19 -1.00 -11.52 -3.99
C GLU A 19 -2.20 -12.11 -3.21
N PRO A 20 -3.25 -12.60 -3.91
CA PRO A 20 -4.35 -13.32 -3.28
C PRO A 20 -3.89 -14.59 -2.53
N PRO A 21 -4.64 -15.03 -1.50
CA PRO A 21 -5.85 -14.41 -0.97
C PRO A 21 -5.57 -13.20 -0.07
N VAL A 22 -6.42 -12.17 -0.17
CA VAL A 22 -6.40 -11.02 0.73
C VAL A 22 -7.01 -11.42 2.08
N THR A 23 -6.34 -11.06 3.17
CA THR A 23 -6.81 -11.34 4.54
C THR A 23 -7.21 -10.05 5.26
N LEU A 24 -8.08 -10.16 6.27
CA LEU A 24 -8.46 -9.01 7.11
C LEU A 24 -7.24 -8.35 7.78
N GLU A 25 -6.26 -9.16 8.19
CA GLU A 25 -5.00 -8.65 8.75
C GLU A 25 -4.24 -7.79 7.75
N SER A 26 -4.16 -8.23 6.49
CA SER A 26 -3.51 -7.46 5.43
C SER A 26 -4.26 -6.17 5.10
N GLN A 27 -5.60 -6.20 5.13
CA GLN A 27 -6.42 -5.00 4.93
C GLN A 27 -6.23 -3.98 6.06
N LYS A 28 -6.13 -4.43 7.32
CA LYS A 28 -5.83 -3.56 8.47
C LYS A 28 -4.46 -2.89 8.35
N ARG A 29 -3.46 -3.62 7.85
CA ARG A 29 -2.13 -3.05 7.56
C ARG A 29 -2.18 -1.99 6.48
N ILE A 30 -2.89 -2.23 5.38
CA ILE A 30 -3.07 -1.24 4.31
C ILE A 30 -3.73 0.03 4.89
N TRP A 31 -4.80 -0.12 5.68
CA TRP A 31 -5.46 1.02 6.30
C TRP A 31 -4.53 1.84 7.19
N GLY A 32 -3.78 1.18 8.07
CA GLY A 32 -2.80 1.86 8.94
C GLY A 32 -1.68 2.54 8.16
N LEU A 33 -1.26 1.95 7.02
CA LEU A 33 -0.28 2.56 6.13
C LEU A 33 -0.85 3.81 5.44
N THR A 34 -2.08 3.74 4.92
CA THR A 34 -2.74 4.87 4.26
C THR A 34 -2.82 6.08 5.20
N GLN A 35 -3.26 5.89 6.45
CA GLN A 35 -3.31 6.99 7.43
C GLN A 35 -1.94 7.64 7.63
N ARG A 36 -0.89 6.84 7.83
CA ARG A 36 0.48 7.34 8.03
C ARG A 36 1.06 8.04 6.80
N LEU A 37 0.61 7.70 5.60
CA LEU A 37 1.04 8.35 4.37
C LEU A 37 0.25 9.64 4.12
N THR A 38 -1.05 9.66 4.42
CA THR A 38 -1.87 10.88 4.34
C THR A 38 -1.37 11.98 5.28
N ASP A 39 -0.84 11.61 6.44
CA ASP A 39 -0.26 12.57 7.40
C ASP A 39 1.11 13.14 6.96
N ARG A 40 1.68 12.69 5.84
CA ARG A 40 2.94 13.21 5.30
C ARG A 40 2.68 14.26 4.23
N GLU A 41 3.28 15.43 4.41
CA GLU A 41 3.20 16.55 3.46
C GLU A 41 3.73 16.18 2.06
N GLU A 42 4.66 15.23 1.96
CA GLU A 42 5.27 14.77 0.70
C GLU A 42 4.33 13.94 -0.19
N VAL A 43 3.19 13.50 0.32
CA VAL A 43 2.24 12.61 -0.38
C VAL A 43 0.97 13.38 -0.82
N GLY A 44 0.96 14.71 -0.67
CA GLY A 44 -0.17 15.61 -0.99
C GLY A 44 0.03 16.50 -2.21
#